data_AF-A0A358AW26-F1
#
_entry.id   AF-A0A358AW26-F1
#
_cell.length_a   1.000
_cell.length_b   1.000
_cell.length_c   1.000
_cell.angle_alpha   90.00
_cell.angle_beta   90.00
_cell.angle_gamma   90.00
#
_symmetry.space_group_name_H-M   'P 1'
#
loop_
_entity.id
_entity.type
_entity.pdbx_description
1 polymer ?
#
loop_
_entity_poly.entity_id
_entity_poly.type
_entity_poly.pdbx_seq_one_letter_code
_entity_poly.pdbx_strand_id
1 'polypeptide(L)'
;MAADADLNPKASDEGFYDDLLMAEAKAALDHLASIGVAIDSAELPAPLQQAVFLLVAHLFQSRKSGAGEEARLPASFYRLIAPYREIAL
;
A
#
# COMPACT_ATOMS: atom_id res chain seq x y z
N MET A 1 46.48 15.40 1.06
CA MET A 1 45.12 15.95 1.26
C MET A 1 44.16 14.82 0.96
N ALA A 2 43.87 14.03 1.98
CA ALA A 2 43.00 12.86 1.86
C ALA A 2 41.55 13.30 2.05
N ALA A 3 40.69 12.92 1.12
CA ALA A 3 39.30 12.54 1.35
C ALA A 3 38.73 12.09 0.01
N ASP A 4 38.95 10.82 -0.30
CA ASP A 4 38.01 9.98 -1.02
C ASP A 4 36.60 10.24 -0.48
N ALA A 5 35.83 11.08 -1.17
CA ALA A 5 34.38 11.07 -1.03
C ALA A 5 33.89 10.07 -2.07
N ASP A 6 33.89 8.81 -1.63
CA ASP A 6 33.17 7.68 -2.21
C ASP A 6 31.73 8.13 -2.48
N LEU A 7 31.49 8.66 -3.68
CA LEU A 7 30.16 8.98 -4.16
C LEU A 7 29.52 7.64 -4.52
N ASN A 8 29.12 6.89 -3.50
CA ASN A 8 28.49 5.59 -3.63
C ASN A 8 27.15 5.76 -4.38
N PRO A 9 27.04 5.32 -5.65
CA PRO A 9 25.80 5.46 -6.42
C PRO A 9 24.71 4.49 -5.94
N LYS A 10 24.93 3.71 -4.87
CA LYS A 10 23.90 2.83 -4.29
C LYS A 10 22.84 3.57 -3.46
N ALA A 11 23.05 4.83 -3.12
CA ALA A 11 22.02 5.65 -2.49
C ALA A 11 20.83 5.99 -3.43
N SER A 12 20.82 5.50 -4.67
CA SER A 12 19.90 5.95 -5.73
C SER A 12 18.71 5.01 -6.04
N ASP A 13 18.57 3.86 -5.39
CA ASP A 13 17.41 2.96 -5.60
C ASP A 13 16.55 2.81 -4.32
N GLU A 14 17.17 2.69 -3.14
CA GLU A 14 16.46 2.40 -1.88
C GLU A 14 15.47 3.50 -1.48
N GLY A 15 15.83 4.79 -1.62
CA GLY A 15 14.92 5.90 -1.33
C GLY A 15 13.75 6.01 -2.30
N PHE A 16 13.95 5.61 -3.56
CA PHE A 16 12.88 5.61 -4.56
C PHE A 16 11.83 4.53 -4.28
N TYR A 17 12.24 3.35 -3.82
CA TYR A 17 11.28 2.31 -3.40
C TYR A 17 10.54 2.68 -2.12
N ASP A 18 11.19 3.36 -1.17
CA ASP A 18 10.53 3.84 0.04
C ASP A 18 9.47 4.90 -0.29
N ASP A 19 9.79 5.90 -1.10
CA ASP A 19 8.84 6.93 -1.53
C ASP A 19 7.66 6.32 -2.31
N LEU A 20 7.96 5.36 -3.20
CA LEU A 20 6.95 4.65 -3.95
C LEU A 20 6.05 3.80 -3.04
N LEU A 21 6.63 3.09 -2.07
CA LEU A 21 5.90 2.28 -1.11
C LEU A 21 5.00 3.15 -0.22
N MET A 22 5.49 4.31 0.22
CA MET A 22 4.69 5.27 0.97
C MET A 22 3.52 5.83 0.15
N ALA A 23 3.73 6.14 -1.13
CA ALA A 23 2.68 6.61 -2.02
C ALA A 23 1.58 5.54 -2.23
N GLU A 24 1.97 4.28 -2.43
CA GLU A 24 1.03 3.17 -2.59
C GLU A 24 0.30 2.83 -1.28
N ALA A 25 1.00 2.87 -0.13
CA ALA A 25 0.37 2.71 1.17
C ALA A 25 -0.67 3.81 1.43
N LYS A 26 -0.35 5.06 1.07
CA LYS A 26 -1.32 6.16 1.13
C LYS A 26 -2.52 5.91 0.22
N ALA A 27 -2.30 5.51 -1.04
CA ALA A 27 -3.39 5.21 -1.98
C ALA A 27 -4.28 4.06 -1.46
N ALA A 28 -3.69 3.05 -0.83
CA ALA A 28 -4.41 1.94 -0.22
C ALA A 28 -5.30 2.42 0.96
N LEU A 29 -4.77 3.28 1.83
CA LEU A 29 -5.54 3.86 2.94
C LEU A 29 -6.68 4.76 2.46
N ASP A 30 -6.41 5.62 1.47
CA ASP A 30 -7.42 6.49 0.86
C ASP A 30 -8.54 5.65 0.20
N HIS A 31 -8.20 4.53 -0.44
CA HIS A 31 -9.20 3.60 -0.99
C HIS A 31 -10.05 2.94 0.11
N LEU A 32 -9.43 2.46 1.19
CA LEU A 32 -10.14 1.88 2.33
C LEU A 32 -11.14 2.90 2.94
N ALA A 33 -10.70 4.14 3.14
CA ALA A 33 -11.57 5.21 3.61
C ALA A 33 -12.73 5.47 2.62
N SER A 34 -12.46 5.51 1.31
CA SER A 34 -13.48 5.71 0.28
C SER A 34 -14.55 4.61 0.24
N ILE A 35 -14.23 3.39 0.67
CA ILE A 35 -15.18 2.28 0.71
C ILE A 35 -15.84 2.12 2.09
N GLY A 36 -15.68 3.10 2.98
CA GLY A 36 -16.33 3.18 4.28
C GLY A 36 -15.64 2.37 5.37
N VAL A 37 -14.34 2.08 5.24
CA VAL A 37 -13.58 1.43 6.32
C VAL A 37 -13.11 2.50 7.30
N ALA A 38 -13.56 2.40 8.55
CA ALA A 38 -13.14 3.33 9.60
C ALA A 38 -11.68 3.07 10.00
N ILE A 39 -10.82 4.06 9.76
CA ILE A 39 -9.41 4.06 10.17
C ILE A 39 -9.24 5.13 11.24
N ASP A 40 -9.69 4.81 12.47
CA ASP A 40 -9.74 5.77 13.59
C ASP A 40 -8.73 5.44 14.71
N SER A 41 -7.89 4.43 14.50
CA SER A 41 -6.87 4.04 15.47
C SER A 41 -5.48 4.49 15.02
N ALA A 42 -4.73 5.06 15.97
CA ALA A 42 -3.31 5.40 15.78
C ALA A 42 -2.46 4.18 15.37
N GLU A 43 -2.94 2.98 15.67
CA GLU A 43 -2.39 1.70 15.21
C GLU A 43 -3.47 0.93 14.45
N LEU A 44 -3.20 0.57 13.20
CA LEU A 44 -4.11 -0.26 12.41
C LEU A 44 -4.22 -1.65 13.03
N PRO A 45 -5.43 -2.19 13.24
CA PRO A 45 -5.62 -3.59 13.60
C PRO A 45 -4.93 -4.53 12.62
N ALA A 46 -4.36 -5.65 13.10
CA ALA A 46 -3.66 -6.62 12.25
C ALA A 46 -4.43 -7.06 10.98
N PRO A 47 -5.76 -7.27 11.02
CA PRO A 47 -6.52 -7.59 9.80
C PRO A 47 -6.53 -6.45 8.78
N LEU A 48 -6.58 -5.19 9.23
CA LEU A 48 -6.52 -4.02 8.35
C LEU A 48 -5.12 -3.82 7.79
N GLN A 49 -4.06 -4.04 8.59
CA GLN A 49 -2.68 -4.05 8.08
C GLN A 49 -2.52 -5.07 6.95
N GLN A 50 -3.04 -6.29 7.13
CA GLN A 50 -3.01 -7.32 6.09
C GLN A 50 -3.81 -6.91 4.84
N ALA A 51 -4.97 -6.27 5.01
CA ALA A 51 -5.75 -5.75 3.89
C ALA A 51 -4.98 -4.67 3.10
N VAL A 52 -4.29 -3.77 3.80
CA VAL A 52 -3.41 -2.75 3.18
C VAL A 52 -2.30 -3.41 2.38
N PHE A 53 -1.61 -4.43 2.93
CA PHE A 53 -0.54 -5.13 2.19
C PHE A 53 -1.06 -5.82 0.92
N LEU A 54 -2.24 -6.45 0.98
CA LEU A 54 -2.86 -7.06 -0.19
C LEU A 54 -3.23 -6.02 -1.26
N LEU A 55 -3.69 -4.84 -0.83
CA LEU A 55 -4.05 -3.74 -1.73
C LEU A 55 -2.82 -3.10 -2.38
N VAL A 56 -1.75 -2.86 -1.61
CA VAL A 56 -0.46 -2.37 -2.13
C VAL A 56 0.12 -3.36 -3.14
N ALA A 57 0.14 -4.66 -2.82
CA ALA A 57 0.62 -5.70 -3.74
C ALA A 57 -0.20 -5.73 -5.03
N HIS A 58 -1.52 -5.51 -4.94
CA HIS A 58 -2.39 -5.40 -6.09
C HIS A 58 -2.08 -4.17 -6.95
N LEU A 59 -1.89 -2.99 -6.35
CA LEU A 59 -1.58 -1.77 -7.10
C LEU A 59 -0.23 -1.89 -7.85
N PHE A 60 0.77 -2.48 -7.20
CA PHE A 60 2.05 -2.80 -7.84
C PHE A 60 1.89 -3.75 -9.04
N GLN A 61 1.08 -4.80 -8.90
CA GLN A 61 0.85 -5.76 -9.98
C GLN A 61 0.05 -5.16 -11.14
N SER A 62 -0.97 -4.35 -10.86
CA SER A 62 -1.73 -3.63 -11.87
C SER A 62 -0.85 -2.68 -12.68
N ARG A 63 0.12 -2.02 -12.03
CA ARG A 63 1.10 -1.15 -12.70
C ARG A 63 2.02 -1.93 -13.65
N LYS A 64 2.38 -3.17 -13.30
CA LYS A 64 3.26 -4.05 -14.10
C LYS A 64 2.53 -4.69 -15.29
N SER A 65 1.24 -4.99 -15.15
CA SER A 65 0.47 -5.76 -16.14
C SER A 65 -0.04 -4.92 -17.33
N GLY A 66 0.09 -3.59 -17.25
CA GLY A 66 -0.39 -2.67 -18.30
C GLY A 66 -1.90 -2.44 -18.25
N ALA A 67 -2.36 -1.36 -18.88
CA ALA A 67 -3.76 -0.94 -18.87
C ALA A 67 -4.63 -1.97 -19.62
N GLY A 68 -5.27 -2.90 -18.89
CA GLY A 68 -6.17 -3.90 -19.46
C GLY A 68 -6.39 -5.11 -18.57
N GLU A 69 -5.44 -5.42 -17.68
CA GLU A 69 -5.55 -6.53 -16.74
C GLU A 69 -5.78 -5.98 -15.33
N GLU A 70 -7.02 -5.60 -15.03
CA GLU A 70 -7.45 -5.35 -13.65
C GLU A 70 -7.39 -6.68 -12.90
N ALA A 71 -6.27 -6.94 -12.22
CA ALA A 71 -6.21 -8.00 -11.23
C ALA A 71 -7.40 -7.81 -10.28
N ARG A 72 -8.20 -8.84 -9.99
CA ARG A 72 -9.28 -8.68 -9.01
C ARG A 72 -8.71 -8.85 -7.61
N LEU A 73 -9.15 -8.03 -6.65
CA LEU A 73 -8.78 -8.25 -5.24
C LEU A 73 -9.25 -9.63 -4.77
N PRO A 74 -8.44 -10.36 -3.99
CA PRO A 74 -8.80 -11.69 -3.52
C PRO A 74 -9.98 -11.64 -2.55
N ALA A 75 -10.80 -12.69 -2.50
CA ALA A 75 -11.95 -12.77 -1.60
C ALA A 75 -11.58 -12.59 -0.10
N SER A 76 -10.34 -12.93 0.27
CA SER A 76 -9.80 -12.71 1.60
C SER A 76 -9.72 -11.22 1.97
N PHE A 77 -9.43 -10.33 1.01
CA PHE A 77 -9.40 -8.89 1.26
C PHE A 77 -10.76 -8.40 1.80
N TYR A 78 -11.85 -8.76 1.12
CA TYR A 78 -13.19 -8.36 1.53
C TYR A 78 -13.59 -8.90 2.90
N ARG A 79 -13.11 -10.10 3.27
CA ARG A 79 -13.33 -10.67 4.62
C ARG A 79 -12.56 -9.92 5.70
N LEU A 80 -11.36 -9.44 5.40
CA LEU A 80 -10.52 -8.69 6.35
C LEU A 80 -11.12 -7.32 6.68
N ILE A 81 -11.72 -6.65 5.70
CA ILE A 81 -12.30 -5.31 5.89
C ILE A 81 -13.76 -5.33 6.37
N ALA A 82 -14.46 -6.46 6.23
CA ALA A 82 -15.89 -6.58 6.58
C ALA A 82 -16.27 -6.06 7.98
N PRO A 83 -15.54 -6.39 9.07
CA PRO A 83 -15.90 -5.91 10.40
C PRO A 83 -15.59 -4.42 10.64
N TYR A 84 -14.83 -3.78 9.74
CA TYR A 84 -14.43 -2.38 9.85
C TYR A 84 -15.18 -1.45 8.88
N ARG A 85 -16.02 -2.02 8.01
CA ARG A 85 -16.89 -1.20 7.16
C ARG A 85 -18.02 -0.64 8.02
N GLU A 86 -18.15 0.68 8.00
CA GLU A 86 -19.36 1.36 8.41
C GLU A 86 -20.47 0.92 7.46
N ILE A 87 -21.30 -0.02 7.90
CA ILE A 87 -22.54 -0.35 7.21
C ILE A 87 -23.39 0.90 7.36
N ALA A 88 -23.45 1.73 6.31
CA ALA A 88 -24.46 2.76 6.19
C ALA A 88 -25.83 2.05 6.16
N LEU A 89 -26.46 1.99 7.33
CA LEU A 89 -27.85 1.58 7.53
C LEU A 89 -28.79 2.69 7.03
#